data_AF-A0A2T2RKV9-F1
#
_entry.id   AF-A0A2T2RKV9-F1
#
_cell.length_a   1.000
_cell.length_b   1.000
_cell.length_c   1.000
_cell.angle_alpha   90.00
_cell.angle_beta   90.00
_cell.angle_gamma   90.00
#
_symmetry.space_group_name_H-M   'P 1'
#
loop_
_entity.id
_entity.type
_entity.pdbx_description
1 polymer ?
#
loop_
_entity_poly.entity_id
_entity_poly.type
_entity_poly.pdbx_seq_one_letter_code
_entity_poly.pdbx_strand_id
1 'polypeptide(L)'
;MDGCEVWQAVPVVHGAPRLSTLLAASLWQIDYPSDTDPCDVDAAVAALRAAQRVVIARHRKSETVEADLRPFVHDLVRSGTSVRAVLLRSEPPVRAGELHAALAAFRPDAAGR
;
A
#
# COMPACT_ATOMS: atom_id res chain seq x y z
N MET A 1 -25.21 -14.17 -12.12
CA MET A 1 -25.72 -13.60 -10.85
C MET A 1 -24.62 -13.92 -9.87
N ASP A 2 -23.70 -12.98 -9.71
CA ASP A 2 -22.40 -13.28 -9.12
C ASP A 2 -22.54 -13.16 -7.61
N GLY A 3 -22.60 -14.31 -6.96
CA GLY A 3 -22.64 -14.42 -5.51
C GLY A 3 -21.29 -14.06 -4.91
N CYS A 4 -21.29 -13.55 -3.69
CA CYS A 4 -20.08 -13.35 -2.92
C CYS A 4 -19.56 -14.71 -2.43
N GLU A 5 -18.41 -15.15 -2.95
CA GLU A 5 -17.73 -16.35 -2.48
C GLU A 5 -16.89 -16.00 -1.23
N VAL A 6 -17.10 -16.75 -0.14
CA VAL A 6 -16.32 -16.58 1.08
C VAL A 6 -15.17 -17.58 1.07
N TRP A 7 -13.95 -17.07 0.89
CA TRP A 7 -12.75 -17.89 0.75
C TRP A 7 -12.20 -18.36 2.10
N GLN A 8 -12.41 -17.57 3.16
CA GLN A 8 -11.92 -17.88 4.49
C GLN A 8 -12.77 -17.21 5.56
N ALA A 9 -13.04 -17.93 6.65
CA ALA A 9 -13.63 -17.39 7.87
C ALA A 9 -12.69 -17.67 9.05
N VAL A 10 -12.50 -16.67 9.91
CA VAL A 10 -11.63 -16.79 11.10
C VAL A 10 -12.49 -16.62 12.35
N PRO A 11 -12.44 -17.57 13.31
CA PRO A 11 -13.20 -17.45 14.55
C PRO A 11 -12.75 -16.24 15.38
N VAL A 12 -13.70 -15.42 15.82
CA VAL A 12 -13.44 -14.25 16.67
C VAL A 12 -13.51 -14.69 18.14
N VAL A 13 -12.37 -14.68 18.82
CA VAL A 13 -12.27 -14.97 20.26
C VAL A 13 -12.51 -13.71 21.10
N HIS A 14 -12.94 -13.88 22.35
CA HIS A 14 -13.10 -12.77 23.28
C HIS A 14 -11.75 -12.05 23.50
N GLY A 15 -11.73 -10.72 23.36
CA GLY A 15 -10.51 -9.92 23.42
C GLY A 15 -9.73 -9.81 22.10
N ALA A 16 -10.18 -10.46 21.03
CA ALA A 16 -9.60 -10.25 19.70
C ALA A 16 -9.73 -8.77 19.26
N PRO A 17 -8.76 -8.25 18.47
CA PRO A 17 -8.89 -6.92 17.89
C PRO A 17 -10.21 -6.81 17.13
N ARG A 18 -10.93 -5.71 17.34
CA ARG A 18 -12.18 -5.47 16.62
C ARG A 18 -11.91 -5.51 15.12
N LEU A 19 -12.80 -6.12 14.34
CA LEU A 19 -12.68 -6.15 12.87
C LEU A 19 -12.49 -4.74 12.30
N SER A 20 -13.16 -3.74 12.87
CA SER A 20 -12.97 -2.33 12.51
C SER A 20 -11.53 -1.84 12.67
N THR A 21 -10.82 -2.29 13.71
CA THR A 21 -9.41 -1.98 13.94
C THR A 21 -8.51 -2.67 12.91
N LEU A 22 -8.82 -3.93 12.57
CA LEU A 22 -8.07 -4.67 11.55
C LEU A 22 -8.26 -4.07 10.15
N LEU A 23 -9.48 -3.65 9.82
CA LEU A 23 -9.80 -2.95 8.58
C LEU A 23 -9.11 -1.59 8.53
N ALA A 24 -9.16 -0.80 9.61
CA ALA A 24 -8.46 0.48 9.66
C ALA A 24 -6.94 0.34 9.49
N ALA A 25 -6.34 -0.73 10.01
CA ALA A 25 -4.92 -1.02 9.81
C ALA A 25 -4.58 -1.42 8.37
N SER A 26 -5.56 -1.90 7.60
CA SER A 26 -5.40 -2.42 6.24
C SER A 26 -5.77 -1.40 5.15
N LEU A 27 -6.61 -0.41 5.47
CA LEU A 27 -7.14 0.57 4.51
C LEU A 27 -6.43 1.91 4.66
N TRP A 28 -5.63 2.28 3.67
CA TRP A 28 -4.84 3.50 3.72
C TRP A 28 -5.25 4.47 2.62
N GLN A 29 -5.10 5.76 2.91
CA GLN A 29 -5.24 6.85 1.95
C GLN A 29 -4.00 7.73 2.05
N ILE A 30 -3.36 7.99 0.91
CA ILE A 30 -2.25 8.93 0.78
C ILE A 30 -2.76 10.10 -0.04
N ASP A 31 -2.86 11.26 0.58
CA ASP A 31 -3.30 12.49 -0.08
C ASP A 31 -2.11 13.20 -0.72
N TYR A 32 -2.25 13.57 -1.99
CA TYR A 32 -1.26 14.34 -2.73
C TYR A 32 -1.69 15.81 -2.84
N PRO A 33 -0.72 16.75 -2.82
CA PRO A 33 -0.97 18.15 -3.15
C PRO A 33 -1.66 18.31 -4.51
N SER A 34 -2.53 19.30 -4.64
CA SER A 34 -3.34 19.50 -5.87
C SER A 34 -2.52 19.86 -7.11
N ASP A 35 -1.29 20.32 -6.93
CA ASP A 35 -0.29 20.60 -7.97
C ASP A 35 0.52 19.35 -8.39
N THR A 36 0.29 18.20 -7.73
CA THR A 36 0.87 16.93 -8.16
C THR A 36 0.24 16.48 -9.47
N ASP A 37 1.06 16.24 -10.51
CA ASP A 37 0.56 15.77 -11.80
C ASP A 37 -0.23 14.45 -11.63
N PRO A 38 -1.53 14.45 -12.00
CA PRO A 38 -2.34 13.26 -11.97
C PRO A 38 -1.75 12.06 -12.71
N CYS A 39 -1.14 12.32 -13.88
CA CYS A 39 -0.62 11.29 -14.76
C CYS A 39 0.57 10.57 -14.13
N ASP A 40 1.44 11.29 -13.41
CA ASP A 40 2.57 10.69 -12.69
C ASP A 40 2.10 9.70 -11.63
N VAL A 41 1.05 10.07 -10.88
CA VAL A 41 0.51 9.25 -9.81
C VAL A 41 -0.19 8.02 -10.39
N ASP A 42 -0.96 8.19 -11.47
CA ASP A 42 -1.60 7.07 -12.17
C ASP A 42 -0.57 6.10 -12.75
N ALA A 43 0.50 6.62 -13.38
CA ALA A 43 1.59 5.82 -13.89
C ALA A 43 2.31 5.05 -12.77
N ALA A 44 2.58 5.70 -11.63
CA ALA A 44 3.19 5.05 -10.47
C ALA A 44 2.31 3.95 -9.88
N VAL A 45 1.00 4.20 -9.75
CA VAL A 45 0.03 3.19 -9.29
C VAL A 45 -0.02 2.00 -10.24
N ALA A 46 -0.11 2.25 -11.55
CA ALA A 46 -0.13 1.19 -12.56
C ALA A 46 1.17 0.37 -12.55
N ALA A 47 2.32 1.02 -12.47
CA ALA A 47 3.63 0.38 -12.43
C ALA A 47 3.81 -0.46 -11.16
N LEU A 48 3.45 0.06 -9.98
CA LEU A 48 3.54 -0.69 -8.73
C LEU A 48 2.62 -1.92 -8.74
N ARG A 49 1.40 -1.81 -9.29
CA ARG A 49 0.48 -2.95 -9.43
C ARG A 49 1.05 -4.05 -10.34
N ALA A 50 1.67 -3.64 -11.44
CA ALA A 50 2.28 -4.55 -12.41
C ALA A 50 3.61 -5.14 -11.94
N ALA A 51 4.28 -4.51 -10.97
CA ALA A 51 5.55 -4.98 -10.46
C ALA A 51 5.42 -6.35 -9.78
N GLN A 52 6.32 -7.27 -10.12
CA GLN A 52 6.43 -8.58 -9.46
C GLN A 52 7.08 -8.47 -8.08
N ARG A 53 7.90 -7.43 -7.87
CA ARG A 53 8.63 -7.17 -6.63
C ARG A 53 8.71 -5.66 -6.40
N VAL A 54 8.48 -5.21 -5.17
CA VAL A 54 8.51 -3.79 -4.78
C VAL A 54 9.44 -3.65 -3.59
N VAL A 55 10.71 -3.35 -3.85
CA VAL A 55 11.73 -3.27 -2.80
C VAL A 55 11.71 -1.87 -2.16
N ILE A 56 11.67 -1.85 -0.83
CA ILE A 56 11.73 -0.64 -0.01
C ILE A 56 12.91 -0.73 0.96
N ALA A 57 13.50 0.42 1.27
CA ALA A 57 14.46 0.55 2.37
C ALA A 57 13.72 0.72 3.69
N ARG A 58 13.99 -0.16 4.66
CA ARG A 58 13.42 -0.12 6.01
C ARG A 58 14.52 0.19 7.01
N HIS A 59 14.44 1.39 7.60
CA HIS A 59 15.37 1.81 8.65
C HIS A 59 15.00 1.18 10.00
N ARG A 60 15.96 0.44 10.55
CA ARG A 60 15.99 -0.06 11.93
C ARG A 60 17.05 0.71 12.72
N LYS A 61 17.04 0.57 14.05
CA LYS A 61 17.87 1.36 14.97
C LYS A 61 19.38 1.29 14.68
N SER A 62 19.85 0.22 14.03
CA SER A 62 21.27 -0.01 13.73
C SER A 62 21.58 -0.24 12.26
N GLU A 63 20.58 -0.37 11.38
CA GLU A 63 20.78 -0.79 9.99
C GLU A 63 19.60 -0.41 9.10
N THR A 64 19.87 -0.32 7.79
CA THR A 64 18.83 -0.25 6.76
C THR A 64 18.74 -1.61 6.11
N VAL A 65 17.55 -2.22 6.15
CA VAL A 65 17.29 -3.52 5.53
C VAL A 65 16.32 -3.35 4.37
N GLU A 66 16.49 -4.17 3.33
CA GLU A 66 15.52 -4.24 2.25
C GLU A 66 14.31 -5.09 2.66
N ALA A 67 13.12 -4.66 2.27
CA ALA A 67 11.90 -5.45 2.40
C ALA A 67 11.12 -5.41 1.08
N ASP A 68 10.48 -6.52 0.74
CA ASP A 68 9.55 -6.56 -0.38
C ASP A 68 8.13 -6.23 0.10
N LEU A 69 7.56 -5.17 -0.46
CA LEU A 69 6.22 -4.70 -0.14
C LEU A 69 5.15 -5.44 -0.95
N ARG A 70 5.50 -5.98 -2.12
CA ARG A 70 4.53 -6.49 -3.10
C ARG A 70 3.58 -7.56 -2.56
N PRO A 71 4.01 -8.53 -1.72
CA PRO A 71 3.12 -9.56 -1.17
C PRO A 71 2.02 -8.98 -0.28
N PHE A 72 2.21 -7.77 0.25
CA PHE A 72 1.27 -7.14 1.16
C PHE A 72 0.32 -6.16 0.47
N VAL A 73 0.54 -5.81 -0.79
CA VAL A 73 -0.37 -4.92 -1.54
C VAL A 73 -1.47 -5.76 -2.16
N HIS A 74 -2.65 -5.74 -1.55
CA HIS A 74 -3.84 -6.41 -2.09
C HIS A 74 -4.47 -5.62 -3.23
N ASP A 75 -4.72 -4.33 -2.99
CA ASP A 75 -5.25 -3.42 -4.00
C ASP A 75 -4.68 -2.00 -3.85
N LEU A 76 -4.66 -1.27 -4.95
CA LEU A 76 -4.13 0.08 -5.05
C LEU A 76 -4.86 0.84 -6.15
N VAL A 77 -5.49 1.96 -5.81
CA VAL A 77 -6.30 2.73 -6.73
C VAL A 77 -6.17 4.23 -6.49
N ARG A 78 -6.11 5.02 -7.57
CA ARG A 78 -6.22 6.47 -7.49
C ARG A 78 -7.69 6.87 -7.30
N SER A 79 -7.95 7.81 -6.39
CA SER A 79 -9.26 8.40 -6.16
C SER A 79 -9.10 9.91 -5.95
N GLY A 80 -9.41 10.69 -6.98
CA GLY A 80 -9.21 12.14 -6.96
C GLY A 80 -7.73 12.50 -6.76
N THR A 81 -7.43 13.29 -5.72
CA THR A 81 -6.05 13.66 -5.33
C THR A 81 -5.41 12.65 -4.37
N SER A 82 -6.05 11.51 -4.14
CA SER A 82 -5.57 10.51 -3.19
C SER A 82 -5.26 9.19 -3.87
N VAL A 83 -4.35 8.41 -3.27
CA VAL A 83 -4.17 7.00 -3.58
C VAL A 83 -4.70 6.19 -2.41
N ARG A 84 -5.64 5.28 -2.68
CA ARG A 84 -6.17 4.33 -1.72
C ARG A 84 -5.49 2.99 -1.88
N ALA A 85 -5.08 2.40 -0.77
CA ALA A 85 -4.43 1.11 -0.73
C ALA A 85 -5.14 0.18 0.24
N VAL A 86 -5.26 -1.08 -0.16
CA VAL A 86 -5.64 -2.19 0.71
C VAL A 86 -4.39 -3.03 0.92
N LEU A 87 -3.92 -3.09 2.16
CA LEU A 87 -2.75 -3.85 2.54
C LEU A 87 -3.13 -5.07 3.36
N LEU A 88 -2.54 -6.22 3.05
CA LEU A 88 -2.55 -7.38 3.91
C LEU A 88 -1.70 -7.10 5.14
N ARG A 89 -2.12 -7.64 6.28
CA ARG A 89 -1.33 -7.54 7.51
C ARG A 89 -0.02 -8.31 7.35
N SER A 90 1.06 -7.69 7.83
CA SER A 90 2.40 -8.26 7.84
C SER A 90 3.00 -8.19 9.24
N GLU A 91 3.97 -9.07 9.51
CA GLU A 91 4.86 -8.95 10.66
C GLU A 91 6.30 -8.93 10.13
N PRO A 92 7.05 -7.81 10.25
CA PRO A 92 6.64 -6.54 10.86
C PRO A 92 5.62 -5.78 10.03
N PRO A 93 4.80 -4.91 10.65
CA PRO A 93 3.79 -4.13 9.93
C PRO A 93 4.45 -3.17 8.93
N VAL A 94 3.87 -3.09 7.73
CA VAL A 94 4.18 -2.03 6.76
C VAL A 94 3.87 -0.67 7.38
N ARG A 95 4.68 0.34 7.07
CA ARG A 95 4.47 1.74 7.51
C ARG A 95 3.98 2.62 6.34
N ALA A 96 3.21 3.66 6.65
CA ALA A 96 2.69 4.61 5.64
C ALA A 96 3.78 5.19 4.73
N GLY A 97 4.91 5.60 5.32
CA GLY A 97 6.04 6.13 4.57
C GLY A 97 6.69 5.14 3.62
N GLU A 98 6.57 3.83 3.87
CA GLU A 98 7.15 2.79 3.01
C GLU A 98 6.35 2.62 1.71
N LEU A 99 5.01 2.63 1.80
CA LEU A 99 4.15 2.63 0.62
C LEU A 99 4.32 3.92 -0.19
N HIS A 100 4.40 5.07 0.49
CA HIS A 100 4.65 6.34 -0.16
C HIS A 100 6.00 6.35 -0.89
N ALA A 101 7.07 5.86 -0.25
CA ALA A 101 8.39 5.75 -0.87
C ALA A 101 8.38 4.82 -2.08
N ALA A 102 7.66 3.69 -2.00
CA ALA A 102 7.48 2.80 -3.15
C ALA A 102 6.77 3.51 -4.31
N LEU A 103 5.65 4.21 -4.04
CA LEU A 103 4.94 5.00 -5.05
C LEU A 103 5.84 6.07 -5.67
N ALA A 104 6.61 6.78 -4.86
CA ALA A 104 7.55 7.79 -5.34
C ALA A 104 8.62 7.21 -6.27
N ALA A 105 9.14 6.01 -5.97
CA ALA A 105 10.14 5.33 -6.80
C ALA A 105 9.62 4.87 -8.17
N PHE A 106 8.29 4.72 -8.32
CA PHE A 106 7.65 4.38 -9.59
C PHE A 106 7.08 5.59 -10.34
N ARG A 107 7.18 6.79 -9.77
CA ARG A 107 6.82 8.00 -10.53
C ARG A 107 7.80 8.13 -11.69
N PRO A 108 7.32 8.44 -12.91
CA PRO A 108 8.21 8.81 -13.99
C PRO A 108 9.06 9.97 -13.48
N ASP A 109 10.37 9.80 -13.57
CA ASP A 109 11.35 10.71 -13.03
C ASP A 109 10.94 12.16 -13.33
N ALA A 110 10.82 12.97 -12.27
CA ALA A 110 11.00 14.41 -12.41
C ALA A 110 12.47 14.75 -12.77
N ALA A 111 13.32 13.75 -13.04
CA ALA A 111 14.63 13.87 -13.66
C ALA A 111 14.48 14.21 -15.16
N GLY A 112 13.97 15.41 -15.40
CA GLY A 112 13.78 15.99 -16.73
C GLY A 112 13.50 17.50 -16.69
N ARG A 113 13.96 18.19 -15.64
CA ARG A 113 14.06 19.66 -15.59
C ARG A 113 15.40 20.07 -15.04
#